data_AF-A5FAK8-F1
#
_entry.id   AF-A5FAK8-F1
#
_cell.length_a   1.000
_cell.length_b   1.000
_cell.length_c   1.000
_cell.angle_alpha   90.00
_cell.angle_beta   90.00
_cell.angle_gamma   90.00
#
_symmetry.space_group_name_H-M   'P 1'
#
loop_
_entity.id
_entity.type
_entity.pdbx_description
1 polymer ?
#
loop_
_entity_poly.entity_id
_entity_poly.type
_entity_poly.pdbx_seq_one_letter_code
_entity_poly.pdbx_strand_id
1 'polypeptide(L)'
;MHNYLETNLKIETMKKLSLIFIMALAAFSSYAQSSFKEDVDVLQSLYGKSKSDLVKQYMNLSDAQSAAFTKVYDDYEVQRKALGQTKFQLINDYAANYETLTDAKADELAKATLKNHIDYEKLYSKTYGKAKKAIGSINAAKFIQLEVYLQTIIRSEILEAIPFIGELDKSKIQ
;
A
#
# COMPACT_ATOMS: atom_id res chain seq x y z
N MET A 1 -53.24 -31.35 10.74
CA MET A 1 -52.47 -30.41 11.59
C MET A 1 -51.04 -30.87 11.85
N HIS A 2 -50.78 -32.18 12.03
CA HIS A 2 -49.44 -32.75 12.29
C HIS A 2 -48.38 -32.45 11.20
N ASN A 3 -48.69 -32.66 9.91
CA ASN A 3 -47.75 -32.42 8.80
C ASN A 3 -47.34 -30.94 8.61
N TYR A 4 -48.18 -29.99 9.02
CA TYR A 4 -47.89 -28.57 8.89
C TYR A 4 -46.87 -28.10 9.94
N LEU A 5 -46.95 -28.64 11.17
CA LEU A 5 -46.02 -28.32 12.24
C LEU A 5 -44.61 -28.87 11.94
N GLU A 6 -44.50 -30.09 11.41
CA GLU A 6 -43.21 -30.67 11.03
C GLU A 6 -42.54 -29.93 9.86
N THR A 7 -43.34 -29.47 8.88
CA THR A 7 -42.81 -28.75 7.72
C THR A 7 -42.24 -27.39 8.13
N ASN A 8 -42.94 -26.66 9.01
CA ASN A 8 -42.44 -25.38 9.53
C ASN A 8 -41.22 -25.54 10.43
N LEU A 9 -41.17 -26.61 11.24
CA LEU A 9 -40.00 -26.92 12.08
C LEU A 9 -38.76 -27.20 11.22
N LYS A 10 -38.90 -27.95 10.12
CA LYS A 10 -37.80 -28.22 9.17
C LYS A 10 -37.32 -26.94 8.47
N ILE A 11 -38.22 -26.05 8.07
CA ILE A 11 -37.88 -24.76 7.44
C ILE A 11 -37.13 -23.84 8.41
N GLU A 12 -37.61 -23.71 9.65
CA GLU A 12 -36.92 -22.98 10.73
C GLU A 12 -35.50 -23.53 10.97
N THR A 13 -35.36 -24.85 11.01
CA THR A 13 -34.06 -25.51 11.23
C THR A 13 -33.10 -25.26 10.06
N MET A 14 -33.58 -25.34 8.81
CA MET A 14 -32.77 -25.02 7.62
C MET A 14 -32.35 -23.55 7.54
N LYS A 15 -33.22 -22.62 7.96
CA LYS A 15 -32.87 -21.18 8.05
C LYS A 15 -31.76 -20.92 9.08
N LYS A 16 -31.81 -21.59 10.23
CA LYS A 16 -30.77 -21.50 11.28
C LYS A 16 -29.44 -22.09 10.82
N LEU A 17 -29.46 -23.22 10.13
CA LEU A 17 -28.28 -23.82 9.48
C LEU A 17 -27.67 -22.89 8.42
N SER A 18 -28.50 -22.24 7.61
CA SER A 18 -28.03 -21.25 6.62
C SER A 18 -27.40 -20.02 7.27
N LEU A 19 -27.92 -19.55 8.41
CA LEU A 19 -27.33 -18.42 9.16
C LEU A 19 -25.95 -18.78 9.74
N ILE A 20 -25.80 -19.99 10.28
CA ILE A 20 -24.52 -20.48 10.82
C ILE A 20 -23.48 -20.60 9.70
N PHE A 21 -23.89 -21.07 8.51
CA PHE A 21 -23.01 -21.16 7.35
C PHE A 21 -22.53 -19.79 6.84
N ILE A 22 -23.42 -18.78 6.83
CA ILE A 22 -23.07 -17.41 6.45
C ILE A 22 -22.13 -16.76 7.47
N MET A 23 -22.35 -16.98 8.77
CA MET A 23 -21.44 -16.50 9.83
C MET A 23 -20.07 -17.18 9.78
N ALA A 24 -20.01 -18.48 9.46
CA ALA A 24 -18.76 -19.20 9.28
C ALA A 24 -17.95 -18.65 8.09
N LEU A 25 -18.61 -18.32 6.97
CA LEU A 25 -17.96 -17.70 5.81
C LEU A 25 -17.43 -16.29 6.09
N ALA A 26 -18.13 -15.50 6.92
CA ALA A 26 -17.68 -14.16 7.32
C ALA A 26 -16.44 -14.18 8.25
N ALA A 27 -16.26 -15.25 9.04
CA ALA A 27 -15.10 -15.40 9.93
C ALA A 27 -13.80 -15.69 9.15
N PHE A 28 -13.86 -16.30 7.97
CA PHE A 28 -12.68 -16.52 7.12
C PHE A 28 -12.18 -15.24 6.42
N SER A 29 -13.04 -14.24 6.23
CA SER A 29 -12.67 -12.97 5.59
C SER A 29 -11.81 -12.07 6.50
N SER A 30 -11.76 -12.35 7.80
CA SER A 30 -11.05 -11.50 8.78
C SER A 30 -9.54 -11.76 8.88
N TYR A 31 -9.01 -12.79 8.21
CA TYR A 31 -7.57 -13.11 8.19
C TYR A 31 -6.78 -12.40 7.08
N ALA A 32 -7.42 -11.55 6.27
CA ALA A 32 -6.78 -10.86 5.15
C ALA A 32 -6.41 -9.40 5.42
N GLN A 33 -6.66 -8.87 6.62
CA GLN A 33 -6.29 -7.48 6.93
C GLN A 33 -4.81 -7.43 7.30
N SER A 34 -3.99 -6.92 6.38
CA SER A 34 -2.57 -6.67 6.63
C SER A 34 -2.39 -5.73 7.83
N SER A 35 -1.39 -6.03 8.66
CA SER A 35 -0.97 -5.14 9.75
C SER A 35 -0.27 -3.87 9.24
N PHE A 36 0.11 -3.83 7.96
CA PHE A 36 0.78 -2.69 7.35
C PHE A 36 -0.22 -1.76 6.68
N LYS A 37 0.13 -0.48 6.58
CA LYS A 37 -0.65 0.55 5.89
C LYS A 37 -0.12 0.77 4.48
N GLU A 38 -1.02 1.06 3.54
CA GLU A 38 -0.61 1.51 2.21
C GLU A 38 -0.06 2.95 2.26
N ASP A 39 0.72 3.34 1.25
CA ASP A 39 1.37 4.65 1.13
C ASP A 39 0.48 5.84 1.50
N VAL A 40 -0.74 5.89 0.95
CA VAL A 40 -1.66 7.02 1.15
C VAL A 40 -2.22 7.05 2.57
N ASP A 41 -2.39 5.90 3.20
CA ASP A 41 -2.88 5.78 4.56
C ASP A 41 -1.80 6.23 5.55
N VAL A 42 -0.53 5.95 5.26
CA VAL A 42 0.60 6.47 6.03
C VAL A 42 0.63 7.99 5.97
N LEU A 43 0.58 8.58 4.78
CA LEU A 43 0.58 10.05 4.64
C LEU A 43 -0.63 10.70 5.31
N GLN A 44 -1.82 10.11 5.14
CA GLN A 44 -3.04 10.62 5.76
C GLN A 44 -2.96 10.55 7.29
N SER A 45 -2.36 9.49 7.84
CA SER A 45 -2.15 9.32 9.29
C SER A 45 -1.17 10.37 9.84
N LEU A 46 -0.09 10.66 9.12
CA LEU A 46 0.95 11.59 9.58
C LEU A 46 0.58 13.07 9.43
N TYR A 47 -0.03 13.44 8.29
CA TYR A 47 -0.26 14.85 7.96
C TYR A 47 -1.72 15.29 8.10
N GLY A 48 -2.66 14.36 8.30
CA GLY A 48 -4.09 14.67 8.34
C GLY A 48 -4.63 15.22 7.01
N LYS A 49 -3.89 15.08 5.91
CA LYS A 49 -4.22 15.59 4.57
C LYS A 49 -4.07 14.51 3.53
N SER A 50 -4.86 14.62 2.46
CA SER A 50 -4.63 13.79 1.29
C SER A 50 -3.29 14.15 0.64
N LYS A 51 -2.67 13.18 -0.04
CA LYS A 51 -1.45 13.43 -0.81
C LYS A 51 -1.65 14.54 -1.84
N SER A 52 -2.81 14.59 -2.49
CA SER A 52 -3.12 15.61 -3.49
C SER A 52 -3.13 17.02 -2.88
N ASP A 53 -3.65 17.17 -1.66
CA ASP A 53 -3.63 18.45 -0.94
C ASP A 53 -2.21 18.89 -0.59
N LEU A 54 -1.36 17.95 -0.14
CA LEU A 54 0.06 18.23 0.14
C LEU A 54 0.79 18.70 -1.12
N VAL A 55 0.56 18.01 -2.25
CA VAL A 55 1.13 18.39 -3.55
C VAL A 55 0.65 19.77 -3.97
N LYS A 56 -0.66 20.02 -3.93
CA LYS A 56 -1.24 21.32 -4.30
C LYS A 56 -0.65 22.46 -3.46
N GLN A 57 -0.61 22.27 -2.14
CA GLN A 57 -0.10 23.27 -1.20
C GLN A 57 1.38 23.58 -1.43
N TYR A 58 2.23 22.56 -1.57
CA TYR A 58 3.68 22.74 -1.73
C TYR A 58 4.05 23.30 -3.10
N MET A 59 3.37 22.82 -4.14
CA MET A 59 3.65 23.23 -5.51
C MET A 59 3.25 24.69 -5.75
N ASN A 60 2.09 25.11 -5.22
CA ASN A 60 1.56 26.47 -5.32
C ASN A 60 1.65 27.04 -6.75
N LEU A 61 1.18 26.24 -7.72
CA LEU A 61 1.21 26.59 -9.14
C LEU A 61 0.10 27.59 -9.46
N SER A 62 0.32 28.43 -10.50
CA SER A 62 -0.78 29.21 -11.08
C SER A 62 -1.84 28.29 -11.69
N ASP A 63 -3.03 28.83 -11.98
CA ASP A 63 -4.12 28.03 -12.59
C ASP A 63 -3.70 27.42 -13.94
N ALA A 64 -3.02 28.19 -14.78
CA ALA A 64 -2.53 27.72 -16.07
C ALA A 64 -1.48 26.60 -15.91
N GLN A 65 -0.56 26.74 -14.96
CA GLN A 65 0.43 25.71 -14.67
C GLN A 65 -0.20 24.46 -14.06
N SER A 66 -1.18 24.63 -13.17
CA SER A 66 -1.93 23.53 -12.56
C SER A 66 -2.64 22.71 -13.63
N ALA A 67 -3.36 23.36 -14.55
CA ALA A 67 -4.03 22.70 -15.67
C ALA A 67 -3.05 21.92 -16.57
N ALA A 68 -1.87 22.49 -16.86
CA ALA A 68 -0.83 21.81 -17.61
C ALA A 68 -0.21 20.62 -16.85
N PHE A 69 -0.13 20.72 -15.52
CA PHE A 69 0.47 19.69 -14.67
C PHE A 69 -0.46 18.52 -14.36
N THR A 70 -1.78 18.72 -14.30
CA THR A 70 -2.76 17.69 -13.90
C THR A 70 -2.54 16.37 -14.63
N LYS A 71 -2.39 16.39 -15.96
CA LYS A 71 -2.18 15.15 -16.74
C LYS A 71 -0.87 14.43 -16.38
N VAL A 72 0.17 15.17 -16.02
CA VAL A 72 1.46 14.60 -15.59
C VAL A 72 1.31 13.98 -14.20
N TYR A 73 0.61 14.67 -13.30
CA TYR A 73 0.35 14.20 -11.95
C TYR A 73 -0.53 12.93 -11.94
N ASP A 74 -1.59 12.89 -12.75
CA ASP A 74 -2.49 11.73 -12.79
C ASP A 74 -1.78 10.48 -13.34
N ASP A 75 -0.99 10.62 -14.41
CA ASP A 75 -0.17 9.52 -14.96
C ASP A 75 0.85 9.03 -13.94
N TYR A 76 1.46 9.96 -13.20
CA TYR A 76 2.37 9.65 -12.11
C TYR A 76 1.67 8.84 -11.01
N GLU A 77 0.51 9.32 -10.54
CA GLU A 77 -0.21 8.70 -9.43
C GLU A 77 -0.68 7.29 -9.75
N VAL A 78 -1.08 7.00 -11.00
CA VAL A 78 -1.42 5.64 -11.45
C VAL A 78 -0.22 4.69 -11.31
N GLN A 79 0.93 5.08 -11.86
CA GLN A 79 2.15 4.26 -11.80
C GLN A 79 2.67 4.12 -10.36
N ARG A 80 2.65 5.22 -9.60
CA ARG A 80 3.08 5.26 -8.19
C ARG A 80 2.19 4.36 -7.32
N LYS A 81 0.87 4.33 -7.53
CA LYS A 81 -0.04 3.38 -6.85
C LYS A 81 0.35 1.94 -7.12
N ALA A 82 0.61 1.57 -8.37
CA ALA A 82 1.00 0.21 -8.72
C ALA A 82 2.32 -0.19 -8.04
N LEU A 83 3.32 0.71 -8.03
CA LEU A 83 4.59 0.47 -7.32
C LEU A 83 4.40 0.34 -5.81
N GLY A 84 3.52 1.16 -5.22
CA GLY A 84 3.16 1.09 -3.80
C GLY A 84 2.49 -0.23 -3.43
N GLN A 85 1.60 -0.74 -4.28
CA GLN A 85 0.99 -2.07 -4.10
C GLN A 85 2.02 -3.19 -4.16
N THR A 86 2.98 -3.14 -5.10
CA THR A 86 4.08 -4.11 -5.16
C THR A 86 4.92 -4.04 -3.87
N LYS A 87 5.30 -2.85 -3.41
CA LYS A 87 6.04 -2.66 -2.16
C LYS A 87 5.28 -3.28 -0.99
N PHE A 88 4.00 -2.98 -0.86
CA PHE A 88 3.12 -3.51 0.19
C PHE A 88 3.04 -5.05 0.17
N GLN A 89 2.94 -5.66 -1.02
CA GLN A 89 2.95 -7.11 -1.16
C GLN A 89 4.28 -7.72 -0.70
N LEU A 90 5.43 -7.11 -1.07
CA LEU A 90 6.74 -7.59 -0.65
C LEU A 90 6.94 -7.53 0.87
N ILE A 91 6.43 -6.48 1.51
CA ILE A 91 6.47 -6.33 2.97
C ILE A 91 5.62 -7.42 3.65
N ASN A 92 4.40 -7.66 3.16
CA ASN A 92 3.54 -8.71 3.69
C ASN A 92 4.14 -10.10 3.51
N ASP A 93 4.76 -10.36 2.36
CA ASP A 93 5.42 -11.61 2.05
C ASP A 93 6.65 -11.84 2.94
N TYR A 94 7.43 -10.78 3.20
CA TYR A 94 8.50 -10.82 4.19
C TYR A 94 7.97 -11.17 5.59
N ALA A 95 6.94 -10.46 6.06
CA ALA A 95 6.37 -10.69 7.38
C ALA A 95 5.82 -12.11 7.54
N ALA A 96 5.15 -12.65 6.51
CA ALA A 96 4.60 -14.00 6.51
C ALA A 96 5.67 -15.10 6.53
N ASN A 97 6.87 -14.82 6.02
CA ASN A 97 7.97 -15.80 5.93
C ASN A 97 9.08 -15.55 6.97
N TYR A 98 8.96 -14.53 7.83
CA TYR A 98 10.05 -14.06 8.69
C TYR A 98 10.66 -15.18 9.55
N GLU A 99 9.84 -15.95 10.25
CA GLU A 99 10.31 -17.01 11.16
C GLU A 99 10.92 -18.22 10.44
N THR A 100 10.55 -18.43 9.17
CA THR A 100 10.94 -19.58 8.36
C THR A 100 11.72 -19.17 7.11
N LEU A 101 12.38 -18.02 7.16
CA LEU A 101 13.01 -17.41 5.99
C LEU A 101 14.16 -18.30 5.49
N THR A 102 14.04 -18.78 4.26
CA THR A 102 15.09 -19.55 3.59
C THR A 102 15.99 -18.64 2.75
N ASP A 103 17.21 -19.08 2.46
CA ASP A 103 18.14 -18.33 1.59
C ASP A 103 17.52 -17.99 0.23
N ALA A 104 16.81 -18.96 -0.38
CA ALA A 104 16.14 -18.75 -1.66
C ALA A 104 15.05 -17.68 -1.58
N LYS A 105 14.23 -17.70 -0.53
CA LYS A 105 13.17 -16.70 -0.34
C LYS A 105 13.75 -15.32 -0.01
N ALA A 106 14.84 -15.27 0.78
CA ALA A 106 15.54 -14.04 1.08
C ALA A 106 16.12 -13.39 -0.19
N ASP A 107 16.76 -14.17 -1.08
CA ASP A 107 17.27 -13.69 -2.38
C ASP A 107 16.14 -13.16 -3.29
N GLU A 108 15.01 -13.88 -3.36
CA GLU A 108 13.83 -13.45 -4.11
C GLU A 108 13.30 -12.10 -3.63
N LEU A 109 13.03 -11.97 -2.31
CA LEU A 109 12.49 -10.75 -1.70
C LEU A 109 13.47 -9.59 -1.83
N ALA A 110 14.77 -9.82 -1.65
CA ALA A 110 15.80 -8.80 -1.81
C ALA A 110 15.83 -8.27 -3.25
N LYS A 111 15.86 -9.16 -4.25
CA LYS A 111 15.85 -8.77 -5.67
C LYS A 111 14.59 -8.01 -6.05
N ALA A 112 13.42 -8.47 -5.60
CA ALA A 112 12.16 -7.82 -5.90
C ALA A 112 12.04 -6.43 -5.23
N THR A 113 12.52 -6.31 -3.99
CA THR A 113 12.59 -5.02 -3.27
C THR A 113 13.52 -4.03 -3.96
N LEU A 114 14.73 -4.46 -4.33
CA LEU A 114 15.68 -3.63 -5.08
C LEU A 114 15.10 -3.19 -6.44
N LYS A 115 14.42 -4.10 -7.13
CA LYS A 115 13.74 -3.78 -8.39
C LYS A 115 12.65 -2.73 -8.18
N ASN A 116 11.83 -2.85 -7.13
CA ASN A 116 10.79 -1.86 -6.83
C ASN A 116 11.39 -0.47 -6.58
N HIS A 117 12.51 -0.38 -5.83
CA HIS A 117 13.22 0.89 -5.65
C HIS A 117 13.71 1.49 -6.98
N ILE A 118 14.33 0.68 -7.84
CA ILE A 118 14.78 1.13 -9.16
C ILE A 118 13.61 1.63 -10.02
N ASP A 119 12.45 0.98 -9.93
CA ASP A 119 11.27 1.38 -10.70
C ASP A 119 10.66 2.70 -10.21
N TYR A 120 10.75 3.01 -8.92
CA TYR A 120 10.44 4.36 -8.40
C TYR A 120 11.40 5.42 -8.97
N GLU A 121 12.71 5.17 -8.99
CA GLU A 121 13.68 6.12 -9.56
C GLU A 121 13.43 6.39 -11.05
N LYS A 122 13.08 5.33 -11.81
CA LYS A 122 12.67 5.47 -13.21
C LYS A 122 11.39 6.29 -13.36
N LEU A 123 10.41 6.07 -12.47
CA LEU A 123 9.17 6.83 -12.46
C LEU A 123 9.44 8.31 -12.17
N TYR A 124 10.30 8.65 -11.21
CA TYR A 124 10.69 10.03 -10.92
C TYR A 124 11.37 10.69 -12.12
N SER A 125 12.34 10.01 -12.73
CA SER A 125 13.04 10.53 -13.91
C SER A 125 12.08 10.80 -15.09
N LYS A 126 11.20 9.86 -15.39
CA LYS A 126 10.16 10.02 -16.43
C LYS A 126 9.22 11.18 -16.12
N THR A 127 8.79 11.29 -14.86
CA THR A 127 7.83 12.31 -14.42
C THR A 127 8.46 13.70 -14.43
N TYR A 128 9.72 13.83 -14.01
CA TYR A 128 10.51 15.05 -14.16
C TYR A 128 10.53 15.52 -15.61
N GLY A 129 10.85 14.62 -16.55
CA GLY A 129 10.91 14.95 -17.97
C GLY A 129 9.58 15.47 -18.53
N LYS A 130 8.44 14.89 -18.10
CA LYS A 130 7.10 15.34 -18.47
C LYS A 130 6.74 16.67 -17.80
N ALA A 131 6.95 16.79 -16.49
CA ALA A 131 6.64 17.99 -15.72
C ALA A 131 7.47 19.18 -16.19
N LYS A 132 8.77 18.98 -16.49
CA LYS A 132 9.65 20.04 -17.00
C LYS A 132 9.10 20.68 -18.27
N LYS A 133 8.52 19.88 -19.17
CA LYS A 133 7.88 20.37 -20.40
C LYS A 133 6.57 21.12 -20.13
N ALA A 134 5.83 20.72 -19.09
CA ALA A 134 4.51 21.30 -18.78
C ALA A 134 4.60 22.59 -17.93
N ILE A 135 5.48 22.63 -16.93
CA ILE A 135 5.50 23.68 -15.89
C ILE A 135 6.89 24.26 -15.63
N GLY A 136 7.88 23.91 -16.44
CA GLY A 136 9.25 24.39 -16.33
C GLY A 136 10.10 23.61 -15.32
N SER A 137 11.41 23.77 -15.43
CA SER A 137 12.41 22.97 -14.68
C SER A 137 12.32 23.15 -13.16
N ILE A 138 12.10 24.37 -12.67
CA ILE A 138 12.03 24.66 -11.22
C ILE A 138 10.85 23.92 -10.59
N ASN A 139 9.64 24.08 -11.15
CA ASN A 139 8.47 23.43 -10.61
C ASN A 139 8.54 21.90 -10.76
N ALA A 140 9.09 21.40 -11.87
CA ALA A 140 9.33 19.97 -12.02
C ALA A 140 10.27 19.42 -10.93
N ALA A 141 11.36 20.13 -10.62
CA ALA A 141 12.28 19.74 -9.55
C ALA A 141 11.60 19.82 -8.17
N LYS A 142 10.81 20.88 -7.89
CA LYS A 142 10.01 20.98 -6.66
C LYS A 142 9.11 19.77 -6.45
N PHE A 143 8.42 19.34 -7.51
CA PHE A 143 7.54 18.18 -7.43
C PHE A 143 8.31 16.90 -7.07
N ILE A 144 9.44 16.64 -7.75
CA ILE A 144 10.26 15.46 -7.46
C ILE A 144 10.84 15.51 -6.04
N GLN A 145 11.30 16.68 -5.59
CA GLN A 145 11.80 16.85 -4.23
C GLN A 145 10.73 16.50 -3.18
N LEU A 146 9.51 17.03 -3.34
CA LEU A 146 8.38 16.70 -2.46
C LEU A 146 8.08 15.20 -2.49
N GLU A 147 8.05 14.60 -3.68
CA GLU A 147 7.68 13.20 -3.80
C GLU A 147 8.71 12.25 -3.19
N VAL A 148 10.00 12.51 -3.41
CA VAL A 148 11.08 11.76 -2.78
C VAL A 148 10.99 11.89 -1.25
N TYR A 149 10.71 13.09 -0.74
CA TYR A 149 10.49 13.30 0.69
C TYR A 149 9.32 12.45 1.23
N LEU A 150 8.14 12.54 0.60
CA LEU A 150 6.96 11.79 1.04
C LEU A 150 7.19 10.27 1.00
N GLN A 151 7.83 9.77 -0.07
CA GLN A 151 8.12 8.35 -0.21
C GLN A 151 9.19 7.86 0.79
N THR A 152 10.15 8.73 1.15
CA THR A 152 11.12 8.43 2.20
C THR A 152 10.45 8.32 3.55
N ILE A 153 9.55 9.24 3.90
CA ILE A 153 8.77 9.19 5.13
C ILE A 153 7.94 7.90 5.20
N ILE A 154 7.19 7.58 4.14
CA ILE A 154 6.42 6.34 4.07
C ILE A 154 7.31 5.12 4.31
N ARG A 155 8.49 5.09 3.67
CA ARG A 155 9.42 3.98 3.82
C ARG A 155 9.97 3.87 5.24
N SER A 156 10.26 4.99 5.91
CA SER A 156 10.73 5.00 7.30
C SER A 156 9.69 4.37 8.21
N GLU A 157 8.45 4.86 8.15
CA GLU A 157 7.34 4.36 8.98
C GLU A 157 7.13 2.86 8.84
N ILE A 158 7.26 2.35 7.62
CA ILE A 158 7.11 0.92 7.37
C ILE A 158 8.30 0.14 7.92
N LEU A 159 9.53 0.58 7.66
CA LEU A 159 10.73 -0.13 8.12
C LEU A 159 10.83 -0.16 9.64
N GLU A 160 10.36 0.88 10.33
CA GLU A 160 10.30 0.92 11.80
C GLU A 160 9.32 -0.09 12.39
N ALA A 161 8.33 -0.54 11.60
CA ALA A 161 7.34 -1.53 12.02
C ALA A 161 7.76 -2.98 11.74
N ILE A 162 8.93 -3.21 11.13
CA ILE A 162 9.35 -4.52 10.62
C ILE A 162 10.69 -4.91 11.25
N PRO A 163 10.80 -6.11 11.87
CA PRO A 163 12.06 -6.57 12.42
C PRO A 163 13.07 -6.87 11.31
N PHE A 164 14.34 -6.56 11.57
CA PHE A 164 15.43 -6.97 10.69
C PHE A 164 15.63 -8.49 10.69
N ILE A 165 16.24 -9.02 9.63
CA ILE A 165 16.51 -10.45 9.50
C ILE A 165 17.36 -10.90 10.70
N GLY A 166 16.83 -11.84 11.47
CA GLY A 166 17.49 -12.39 12.65
C GLY A 166 17.44 -11.52 13.91
N GLU A 167 16.73 -10.39 13.91
CA GLU A 167 16.59 -9.52 15.09
C GLU A 167 15.80 -10.18 16.22
N LEU A 168 14.75 -10.94 15.90
CA LEU A 168 13.94 -11.65 16.91
C LEU A 168 14.53 -13.01 17.31
N ASP A 169 15.70 -13.38 16.79
CA ASP A 169 16.39 -14.61 17.17
C ASP A 169 16.89 -14.50 18.62
N LYS A 170 16.13 -15.09 19.53
CA LYS A 170 16.43 -15.11 20.98
C LYS A 170 17.78 -15.77 21.31
N SER A 171 18.38 -16.53 20.39
CA SER A 171 19.72 -17.09 20.59
C SER A 171 20.85 -16.07 20.43
N LYS A 172 20.55 -14.90 19.83
CA LYS A 172 21.50 -13.79 19.60
C LYS A 172 21.40 -12.65 20.61
N ILE A 173 20.45 -12.74 21.56
CA ILE A 173 20.33 -11.81 22.69
C ILE A 173 21.07 -12.45 23.88
N GLN A 174 22.40 -12.48 23.82
CA GLN A 174 23.31 -12.80 24.94
C GLN A 174 24.47 -11.81 24.97
#